data_AF-A0A370EHP9-F1
#
_entry.id   AF-A0A370EHP9-F1
#
_cell.length_a   1.000
_cell.length_b   1.000
_cell.length_c   1.000
_cell.angle_alpha   90.00
_cell.angle_beta   90.00
_cell.angle_gamma   90.00
#
_symmetry.space_group_name_H-M   'P 1'
#
loop_
_entity.id
_entity.type
_entity.pdbx_description
1 polymer ?
#
loop_
_entity_poly.entity_id
_entity_poly.type
_entity_poly.pdbx_seq_one_letter_code
_entity_poly.pdbx_strand_id
1 'polypeptide(L)' 'MGVVGFAGLATIYGSDTDSFNWKMYPGIGAGYRYRVFKGMKFNVGLDGAVGKDDWGVYFRIGEAF' A
#
# COMPACT_ATOMS: atom_id res chain seq x y z
N MET A 1 -0.70 10.94 15.30
CA MET A 1 -0.90 9.51 15.02
C MET A 1 -2.11 9.43 14.11
N GLY A 2 -2.08 8.58 13.08
CA GLY A 2 -3.18 8.43 12.14
C GLY A 2 -3.34 6.97 11.72
N VAL A 3 -4.59 6.55 11.54
CA VAL A 3 -4.94 5.26 10.94
C VAL A 3 -5.54 5.56 9.56
N VAL A 4 -5.17 4.79 8.55
CA VAL A 4 -5.72 4.90 7.21
C VAL A 4 -6.23 3.54 6.75
N GLY A 5 -7.40 3.51 6.15
CA GLY A 5 -7.90 2.37 5.39
C GLY A 5 -7.81 2.67 3.91
N PHE A 6 -7.46 1.67 3.10
CA PHE A 6 -7.40 1.80 1.64
C PHE A 6 -7.92 0.54 0.96
N ALA A 7 -8.46 0.72 -0.25
CA ALA A 7 -8.87 -0.34 -1.14
C ALA A 7 -8.48 0.06 -2.56
N GLY A 8 -8.15 -0.92 -3.39
CA GLY A 8 -7.70 -0.71 -4.76
C GLY A 8 -8.07 -1.88 -5.65
N LEU A 9 -8.06 -1.60 -6.95
CA LEU A 9 -8.31 -2.57 -7.99
C LEU A 9 -7.27 -2.34 -9.10
N ALA A 10 -6.60 -3.41 -9.52
CA ALA A 10 -5.64 -3.37 -10.60
C ALA A 10 -5.98 -4.39 -11.69
N THR A 11 -5.53 -4.14 -12.91
CA THR A 11 -5.57 -5.07 -14.05
C THR A 11 -4.38 -4.81 -14.95
N ILE A 12 -4.01 -5.80 -15.76
CA ILE A 12 -2.90 -5.71 -16.72
C ILE A 12 -3.46 -5.87 -18.13
N TYR A 13 -3.22 -4.88 -19.00
CA TYR A 13 -3.55 -4.96 -20.42
C TYR A 13 -2.31 -5.29 -21.24
N GLY A 14 -2.42 -6.23 -22.18
CA GLY A 14 -1.33 -6.63 -23.06
C GLY A 14 -0.26 -7.47 -22.36
N SER A 15 -0.66 -8.33 -21.41
CA SER A 15 0.28 -9.24 -20.75
C SER A 15 0.75 -10.33 -21.72
N ASP A 16 2.06 -10.61 -21.75
CA ASP A 16 2.64 -11.76 -22.47
C ASP A 16 2.14 -13.11 -21.93
N THR A 17 1.60 -13.13 -20.72
CA THR A 17 0.95 -14.31 -20.12
C THR A 17 -0.56 -14.10 -20.14
N ASP A 18 -1.27 -14.85 -21.00
CA ASP A 18 -2.72 -14.70 -21.22
C ASP A 18 -3.54 -14.76 -19.91
N SER A 19 -3.15 -15.59 -18.94
CA SER A 19 -3.86 -15.70 -17.67
C SER A 19 -3.84 -14.43 -16.81
N PHE A 20 -2.96 -13.47 -17.11
CA PHE A 20 -2.87 -12.19 -16.43
C PHE A 20 -3.51 -11.04 -17.21
N ASN A 21 -3.73 -11.22 -18.53
CA ASN A 21 -4.34 -10.20 -19.37
C ASN A 21 -5.80 -9.97 -18.97
N TRP A 22 -6.18 -8.71 -18.74
CA TRP A 22 -7.47 -8.30 -18.21
C TRP A 22 -7.87 -8.91 -16.85
N LYS A 23 -6.98 -9.64 -16.18
CA LYS A 23 -7.28 -10.25 -14.88
C LYS A 23 -7.36 -9.16 -13.80
N MET A 24 -8.44 -9.20 -13.01
CA MET A 24 -8.63 -8.26 -11.90
C MET A 24 -7.89 -8.71 -10.64
N TYR A 25 -7.20 -7.76 -10.03
CA TYR A 25 -6.46 -7.90 -8.77
C TYR A 25 -7.00 -6.88 -7.76
N PRO A 26 -8.11 -7.21 -7.07
CA PRO A 26 -8.59 -6.40 -5.96
C PRO A 26 -7.66 -6.55 -4.76
N GLY A 27 -7.53 -5.48 -3.98
CA GLY A 27 -6.78 -5.48 -2.73
C GLY A 27 -7.32 -4.46 -1.74
N ILE A 28 -7.14 -4.76 -0.46
CA ILE A 28 -7.49 -3.88 0.66
C ILE A 28 -6.33 -3.82 1.65
N GLY A 29 -6.26 -2.76 2.43
CA GLY A 29 -5.27 -2.66 3.48
C GLY A 29 -5.57 -1.58 4.49
N ALA A 30 -4.79 -1.62 5.56
CA ALA A 30 -4.85 -0.65 6.62
C ALA A 30 -3.43 -0.26 7.02
N GLY A 31 -3.32 0.97 7.48
CA GLY A 31 -2.05 1.61 7.73
C GLY A 31 -2.06 2.43 8.99
N TYR A 32 -0.93 2.40 9.68
CA TYR A 32 -0.64 3.26 10.81
C TYR A 32 0.41 4.31 10.41
N ARG A 33 0.23 5.54 10.90
CA ARG A 33 1.09 6.69 10.61
C ARG A 33 1.50 7.38 11.91
N TYR A 34 2.79 7.57 12.09
CA TYR A 34 3.36 8.23 13.24
C TYR A 34 4.42 9.24 12.85
N ARG A 35 4.36 10.43 13.46
CA ARG A 35 5.39 11.46 13.30
C ARG A 35 6.33 11.35 14.49
N VAL A 36 7.56 10.90 14.23
CA VAL A 36 8.52 10.55 15.29
C VAL A 36 9.11 11.82 15.92
N PHE A 37 9.51 12.77 15.08
CA PHE A 37 10.04 14.05 15.54
C PHE A 37 9.01 15.14 15.23
N LYS A 38 8.62 15.94 16.22
CA LYS A 38 7.72 17.08 15.98
C LYS A 38 8.45 18.25 15.33
N GLY A 39 9.72 18.48 15.72
CA GLY A 39 10.57 19.57 15.20
C GLY A 39 11.11 19.34 13.79
N MET A 40 11.29 18.08 13.37
CA MET A 40 11.64 17.71 11.99
C MET A 40 10.40 17.09 11.34
N LYS A 41 10.19 17.26 10.05
CA LYS A 41 9.00 16.72 9.37
C LYS A 41 9.14 15.22 9.06
N PHE A 42 9.66 14.44 10.01
CA PHE A 42 9.95 13.01 9.85
C PHE A 42 8.76 12.13 10.23
N ASN A 43 8.27 11.36 9.26
CA ASN A 43 7.11 10.47 9.41
C ASN A 43 7.50 9.02 9.14
N VAL A 44 6.99 8.12 9.98
CA VAL A 44 7.04 6.68 9.79
C VAL A 44 5.64 6.13 9.59
N GLY A 45 5.53 5.08 8.77
CA GLY A 45 4.29 4.39 8.52
C GLY A 45 4.49 2.89 8.42
N LEU A 46 3.49 2.13 8.84
CA LEU A 46 3.42 0.68 8.67
C LEU A 46 2.06 0.32 8.10
N ASP A 47 2.05 -0.37 6.97
CA ASP A 47 0.83 -0.85 6.32
C ASP A 47 0.82 -2.37 6.25
N GLY A 48 -0.34 -2.96 6.48
CA GLY A 48 -0.65 -4.32 6.07
C GLY A 48 -1.67 -4.29 4.94
N ALA A 49 -1.45 -5.09 3.91
CA ALA A 49 -2.39 -5.22 2.80
C ALA A 49 -2.58 -6.70 2.44
N VAL A 50 -3.78 -7.02 1.97
CA VAL A 50 -4.14 -8.32 1.41
C VAL A 50 -4.76 -8.10 0.03
N GLY A 51 -4.36 -8.95 -0.91
CA GLY A 51 -4.85 -8.95 -2.27
C GLY A 51 -5.28 -10.36 -2.69
N LYS A 52 -5.74 -10.47 -3.92
CA LYS A 52 -6.02 -11.78 -4.51
C LYS A 52 -4.73 -12.59 -4.58
N ASP A 53 -4.70 -13.71 -3.84
CA ASP A 53 -3.61 -14.67 -3.76
C ASP A 53 -2.27 -14.10 -3.23
N ASP A 54 -2.29 -12.94 -2.54
CA ASP A 54 -1.08 -12.28 -2.05
C ASP A 54 -1.34 -11.42 -0.78
N TRP A 55 -0.29 -11.14 -0.02
CA TRP A 55 -0.33 -10.23 1.13
C TRP A 55 1.03 -9.56 1.34
N GLY A 56 1.03 -8.38 1.94
CA GLY A 56 2.24 -7.60 2.11
C GLY A 56 2.23 -6.73 3.36
N VAL A 57 3.43 -6.49 3.89
CA VAL A 57 3.68 -5.50 4.95
C VAL A 57 4.64 -4.46 4.41
N TYR A 58 4.26 -3.19 4.51
CA TYR A 58 5.02 -2.08 3.96
C TYR A 58 5.43 -1.12 5.06
N PHE A 59 6.72 -0.92 5.22
CA PHE A 59 7.27 0.10 6.10
C PHE A 59 7.66 1.33 5.28
N ARG A 60 7.28 2.52 5.74
CA ARG A 60 7.54 3.79 5.06
C ARG A 60 8.27 4.72 6.01
N ILE A 61 9.36 5.30 5.53
CA ILE A 61 10.04 6.43 6.18
C ILE A 61 10.05 7.57 5.17
N GLY A 62 9.61 8.76 5.58
CA GLY A 62 9.65 9.92 4.72
C GLY A 62 9.79 11.22 5.50
N GLU A 63 10.54 12.15 4.93
CA GLU A 63 10.54 13.55 5.34
C GLU A 63 9.45 14.28 4.54
N ALA A 64 8.51 14.93 5.22
CA ALA A 64 7.58 15.84 4.55
C ALA A 64 8.31 17.16 4.31
N PHE A 65 8.28 17.67 3.08
CA PHE A 65 8.88 18.96 2.70
C PHE A 65 8.11 20.15 3.27
#